data_AF-A0A0M0I719-F1
#
_entry.id   AF-A0A0M0I719-F1
#
_cell.length_a   1.000
_cell.length_b   1.000
_cell.length_c   1.000
_cell.angle_alpha   90.00
_cell.angle_beta   90.00
_cell.angle_gamma   90.00
#
_symmetry.space_group_name_H-M   'P 1'
#
loop_
_entity.id
_entity.type
_entity.pdbx_description
1 polymer ?
#
loop_
_entity_poly.entity_id
_entity_poly.type
_entity_poly.pdbx_seq_one_letter_code
_entity_poly.pdbx_strand_id
1 'polypeptide(L)' 'MGKLSKEQLIELANRFLNAESEEESSYLYNEFNKQFSHPDAANLFFYPENYNARKMGLSDYAPTVEEVIEIALRHKPIQL' A
#
# COMPACT_ATOMS: atom_id res chain seq x y z
N MET A 1 1.47 -18.65 1.83
CA MET A 1 2.57 -17.94 1.14
C MET A 1 3.40 -17.26 2.21
N GLY A 2 4.74 -17.36 2.17
CA GLY A 2 5.62 -16.65 3.08
C GLY A 2 5.64 -15.15 2.78
N LYS A 3 6.13 -14.32 3.71
CA LYS A 3 6.34 -12.89 3.47
C LYS A 3 7.37 -12.71 2.34
N LEU A 4 7.03 -11.86 1.38
CA LEU A 4 7.91 -11.49 0.25
C LEU A 4 9.11 -10.64 0.71
N SER A 5 10.19 -10.67 -0.06
CA SER A 5 11.32 -9.74 0.12
C SER A 5 10.95 -8.30 -0.27
N LYS A 6 11.76 -7.30 0.12
CA LYS A 6 11.51 -5.90 -0.28
C LYS A 6 11.46 -5.73 -1.80
N GLU A 7 12.35 -6.40 -2.53
CA GLU A 7 12.37 -6.37 -4.01
C GLU A 7 11.09 -6.94 -4.61
N GLN A 8 10.63 -8.08 -4.10
CA GLN A 8 9.38 -8.71 -4.54
C GLN A 8 8.15 -7.87 -4.21
N LEU A 9 8.17 -7.13 -3.09
CA LEU A 9 7.12 -6.18 -2.73
C LEU A 9 7.09 -4.98 -3.69
N ILE A 10 8.26 -4.48 -4.09
CA ILE A 10 8.38 -3.40 -5.07
C ILE A 10 7.83 -3.86 -6.43
N GLU A 11 8.18 -5.07 -6.88
CA GLU A 11 7.63 -5.64 -8.11
C GLU A 11 6.11 -5.81 -8.05
N LEU A 12 5.58 -6.33 -6.94
CA LEU A 12 4.15 -6.50 -6.74
C LEU A 12 3.40 -5.15 -6.75
N ALA A 13 3.94 -4.13 -6.08
CA ALA A 13 3.40 -2.78 -6.07
C ALA A 13 3.41 -2.15 -7.47
N ASN A 14 4.52 -2.28 -8.21
CA ASN A 14 4.60 -1.78 -9.58
C ASN A 14 3.60 -2.46 -10.50
N ARG A 15 3.40 -3.78 -10.38
CA ARG A 15 2.35 -4.48 -11.13
C ARG A 15 0.97 -3.97 -10.77
N PHE A 16 0.69 -3.74 -9.49
CA PHE A 16 -0.59 -3.19 -9.03
C PHE A 16 -0.86 -1.80 -9.64
N LEU A 17 0.13 -0.89 -9.60
CA LEU A 17 0.01 0.47 -10.11
C LEU A 17 -0.12 0.54 -11.64
N ASN A 18 0.37 -0.47 -12.35
CA ASN A 18 0.32 -0.56 -13.81
C ASN A 18 -0.71 -1.59 -14.32
N ALA A 19 -1.60 -2.07 -13.45
CA ALA A 19 -2.61 -3.05 -13.83
C ALA A 19 -3.54 -2.49 -14.91
N GLU A 20 -3.80 -3.29 -15.96
CA GLU A 20 -4.58 -2.83 -17.12
C GLU A 20 -6.09 -3.06 -16.95
N SER A 21 -6.49 -3.80 -15.90
CA SER A 21 -7.89 -4.14 -15.61
C SER A 21 -8.25 -3.98 -14.14
N GLU A 22 -9.54 -3.74 -13.88
CA GLU A 22 -10.08 -3.69 -12.52
C GLU A 22 -9.93 -5.03 -11.79
N GLU A 23 -10.09 -6.15 -12.50
CA GLU A 23 -9.93 -7.49 -11.94
C GLU A 23 -8.48 -7.75 -11.52
N GLU A 24 -7.51 -7.40 -12.37
CA GLU A 24 -6.09 -7.52 -12.05
C GLU A 24 -5.69 -6.61 -10.89
N SER A 25 -6.09 -5.33 -10.94
CA SER A 25 -5.77 -4.38 -9.88
C SER A 25 -6.39 -4.83 -8.54
N SER A 26 -7.63 -5.31 -8.51
CA SER A 26 -8.28 -5.84 -7.31
C SER A 26 -7.59 -7.09 -6.78
N TYR A 27 -7.15 -7.99 -7.66
CA TYR A 27 -6.37 -9.16 -7.26
C TYR A 27 -5.03 -8.74 -6.63
N LEU A 28 -4.26 -7.88 -7.30
CA LEU A 28 -2.95 -7.43 -6.85
C LEU A 28 -3.03 -6.57 -5.58
N TYR A 29 -4.09 -5.79 -5.43
CA TYR A 29 -4.41 -5.04 -4.21
C TYR A 29 -4.50 -5.96 -3.00
N ASN A 30 -5.29 -7.04 -3.14
CA ASN A 30 -5.47 -8.02 -2.08
C ASN A 30 -4.18 -8.80 -1.79
N GLU A 31 -3.41 -9.17 -2.81
CA GLU A 31 -2.13 -9.85 -2.64
C GLU A 31 -1.09 -8.97 -1.94
N PHE A 32 -1.05 -7.67 -2.25
CA PHE A 32 -0.18 -6.70 -1.59
C PHE A 32 -0.56 -6.54 -0.12
N ASN A 33 -1.85 -6.35 0.19
CA ASN A 33 -2.33 -6.18 1.56
C ASN A 33 -1.98 -7.35 2.48
N LYS A 34 -2.04 -8.60 1.98
CA LYS A 34 -1.62 -9.80 2.74
C LYS A 34 -0.15 -9.76 3.19
N GLN A 35 0.68 -8.96 2.53
CA GLN A 35 2.10 -8.84 2.86
C GLN A 35 2.38 -7.95 4.06
N PHE A 36 1.39 -7.25 4.61
CA PHE A 36 1.56 -6.34 5.74
C PHE A 36 0.62 -6.69 6.89
N SER A 37 0.94 -6.19 8.08
CA SER A 37 0.00 -6.18 9.21
C SER A 37 -0.90 -4.95 9.17
N HIS A 38 -0.57 -3.97 8.31
CA HIS A 38 -1.40 -2.83 8.04
C HIS A 38 -2.72 -3.29 7.40
N PRO A 39 -3.90 -2.86 7.91
CA PRO A 39 -5.19 -3.35 7.46
C PRO A 39 -5.47 -3.04 5.98
N ASP A 40 -4.91 -1.94 5.48
CA ASP A 40 -5.11 -1.51 4.10
C ASP A 40 -3.86 -0.83 3.50
N ALA A 41 -2.79 -1.62 3.32
CA ALA A 41 -1.48 -1.12 2.90
C ALA A 41 -1.48 -0.52 1.49
N ALA A 42 -2.20 -1.12 0.55
CA ALA A 42 -2.30 -0.64 -0.83
C ALA A 42 -3.00 0.72 -0.91
N ASN A 43 -3.90 1.05 0.02
CA ASN A 43 -4.55 2.35 0.04
C ASN A 43 -3.58 3.51 0.32
N LEU A 44 -2.41 3.21 0.91
CA LEU A 44 -1.36 4.20 1.16
C LEU A 44 -0.76 4.79 -0.12
N PHE A 45 -0.92 4.14 -1.28
CA PHE A 45 -0.54 4.72 -2.58
C PHE A 45 -1.38 5.94 -2.95
N PHE A 46 -2.60 6.04 -2.44
CA PHE A 46 -3.56 7.09 -2.82
C PHE A 46 -3.83 8.07 -1.68
N TYR A 47 -3.74 7.61 -0.44
CA TYR A 47 -4.04 8.42 0.74
C TYR A 47 -2.98 8.24 1.83
N PRO A 48 -2.52 9.33 2.46
CA PRO A 48 -1.60 9.22 3.60
C PRO A 48 -2.26 8.48 4.77
N GLU A 49 -1.45 7.83 5.61
CA GLU A 49 -1.93 7.25 6.86
C GLU A 49 -2.61 8.34 7.70
N ASN A 50 -3.82 8.07 8.21
CA ASN A 50 -4.68 9.03 8.91
C ASN A 50 -5.17 10.22 8.07
N TYR A 51 -5.30 10.06 6.74
CA TYR A 51 -5.85 11.09 5.86
C TYR A 51 -7.17 11.68 6.38
N ASN A 52 -7.22 13.01 6.43
CA ASN A 52 -8.42 13.76 6.80
C ASN A 52 -8.74 14.79 5.72
N ALA A 53 -9.72 14.49 4.87
CA ALA A 53 -10.13 15.34 3.75
C ALA A 53 -10.58 16.77 4.14
N ARG A 54 -10.90 17.02 5.42
CA ARG A 54 -11.24 18.37 5.92
C ARG A 54 -10.02 19.22 6.28
N LYS A 55 -8.86 18.58 6.46
CA LYS A 55 -7.64 19.20 6.98
C LYS A 55 -6.44 19.05 6.04
N MET A 56 -6.49 18.09 5.12
CA MET A 56 -5.37 17.71 4.26
C MET A 56 -5.82 17.71 2.80
N GLY A 57 -5.02 18.34 1.94
CA GLY A 57 -5.12 18.17 0.49
C GLY A 57 -4.25 17.01 0.03
N LEU A 58 -4.63 16.40 -1.11
CA LEU A 58 -3.86 15.33 -1.76
C LEU A 58 -3.00 15.83 -2.92
N SER A 59 -3.06 17.12 -3.25
CA SER A 59 -2.42 17.68 -4.45
C SER A 59 -0.92 17.42 -4.52
N ASP A 60 -0.24 17.36 -3.38
CA ASP A 60 1.20 17.09 -3.28
C ASP A 60 1.50 15.67 -2.76
N TYR A 61 0.48 14.82 -2.61
CA TYR A 61 0.67 13.46 -2.11
C TYR A 61 1.04 12.53 -3.27
N ALA A 62 2.34 12.30 -3.42
CA ALA A 62 2.92 11.40 -4.42
C ALA A 62 4.00 10.53 -3.78
N PRO A 63 3.61 9.58 -2.91
CA PRO A 63 4.59 8.74 -2.22
C PRO A 63 5.28 7.80 -3.22
N THR A 64 6.54 7.45 -2.95
CA THR A 64 7.21 6.40 -3.70
C THR A 64 6.74 5.01 -3.25
N VAL A 65 7.03 3.99 -4.06
CA VAL A 65 6.72 2.59 -3.72
C VAL A 65 7.43 2.17 -2.43
N GLU A 66 8.69 2.58 -2.28
CA GLU A 66 9.49 2.31 -1.11
C GLU A 66 8.91 2.97 0.14
N GLU A 67 8.46 4.23 0.05
CA GLU A 67 7.86 4.95 1.17
C GLU A 67 6.60 4.24 1.67
N VAL A 68 5.73 3.80 0.76
CA VAL A 68 4.52 3.05 1.10
C VAL A 68 4.86 1.74 1.80
N ILE A 69 5.81 0.97 1.26
CA ILE A 69 6.26 -0.29 1.87
C ILE A 69 6.82 -0.03 3.28
N GLU A 70 7.61 1.03 3.47
CA GLU A 70 8.18 1.38 4.76
C GLU A 70 7.14 1.84 5.78
N ILE A 71 6.10 2.57 5.36
CA ILE A 71 4.96 2.90 6.22
C ILE A 71 4.21 1.63 6.61
N ALA A 72 3.89 0.77 5.64
CA ALA A 72 3.14 -0.46 5.88
C ALA A 72 3.90 -1.47 6.77
N LEU A 73 5.24 -1.53 6.67
CA LEU A 73 6.09 -2.34 7.53
C LEU A 73 6.20 -1.79 8.96
N ARG A 74 6.17 -0.46 9.11
CA ARG A 74 6.25 0.19 10.44
C ARG A 74 4.94 0.12 11.21
N HIS A 75 3.83 -0.12 10.52
CA HIS A 75 2.52 -0.19 11.14
C HIS A 75 2.49 -1.26 12.24
N LYS A 76 2.29 -0.82 13.48
CA LYS A 76 2.08 -1.71 14.61
C LYS A 76 0.58 -1.80 14.85
N PRO A 77 -0.03 -3.00 14.73
CA PRO A 77 -1.44 -3.15 15.05
C PRO A 77 -1.67 -2.71 16.51
N ILE A 78 -2.72 -1.93 16.73
CA ILE A 78 -3.14 -1.54 18.09
C ILE A 78 -3.52 -2.83 18.82
N GLN A 79 -2.73 -3.22 19.82
CA GLN A 79 -3.12 -4.27 20.76
C GLN A 79 -4.16 -3.65 21.70
N LEU A 80 -5.43 -4.05 21.53
CA LEU A 80 -6.53 -3.76 22.44
C LEU A 80 -6.53 -4.73 23.61
#